data_AF-A0A7S4J6T8-F1
#
_entry.id   AF-A0A7S4J6T8-F1
#
_cell.length_a   1.000
_cell.length_b   1.000
_cell.length_c   1.000
_cell.angle_alpha   90.00
_cell.angle_beta   90.00
_cell.angle_gamma   90.00
#
_symmetry.space_group_name_H-M   'P 1'
#
loop_
_entity.id
_entity.type
_entity.pdbx_description
1 polymer ?
#
loop_
_entity_poly.entity_id
_entity_poly.type
_entity_poly.pdbx_seq_one_letter_code
_entity_poly.pdbx_strand_id
1 'polypeptide(L)'
;VAHRNNVLDGLCAQLGVDEATGQLVDGVGPQRLDVSYEGEAASGDGLRREWFGLALTEMLDPRRGLFVSKDGNRTLQPNPHSQTTAGEDHLSYFALLGRIVGLALYHQETINAPWTTGFFKTIFGYDINFDDLHSVDPDKHGGLLKLRDMQEEELRALGLTFVVDEDEMLVYDVASKRRRSVELKPNGAEEEVTTANLHEYLRLHATHAIVGSIHRQVAAFREGLSVFVDAGLRATLHSCCTVADIQLLVCGIAGIDVDDWQHSAQYEPEGFAGSVQIRWLWSTVRGLPPEEQSKLLSFCTGSVRVPALGFGALTGYNGAQHRFTVCRIHGADSGRLPTASTCFNTLHLPAYSSETELRTKLRQALRGAEGFYEGAIAI
;
A
#
# COMPACT_ATOMS: atom_id res chain seq x y z
N VAL A 1 22.99 1.01 -0.84
CA VAL A 1 23.13 0.60 -2.25
C VAL A 1 22.29 -0.65 -2.43
N ALA A 2 21.29 -0.62 -3.31
CA ALA A 2 20.39 -1.74 -3.57
C ALA A 2 20.79 -2.46 -4.88
N HIS A 3 20.43 -3.74 -5.00
CA HIS A 3 20.58 -4.50 -6.24
C HIS A 3 19.20 -4.69 -6.88
N ARG A 4 19.05 -4.36 -8.17
CA ARG A 4 17.76 -4.49 -8.88
C ARG A 4 17.20 -5.92 -8.87
N ASN A 5 18.09 -6.92 -8.87
CA ASN A 5 17.71 -8.33 -8.88
C ASN A 5 17.45 -8.91 -7.49
N ASN A 6 17.71 -8.14 -6.43
CA ASN A 6 17.51 -8.56 -5.04
C ASN A 6 17.30 -7.33 -4.16
N VAL A 7 16.12 -6.72 -4.27
CA VAL A 7 15.84 -5.39 -3.69
C VAL A 7 15.70 -5.45 -2.17
N LEU A 8 15.42 -6.64 -1.64
CA LEU A 8 15.33 -6.91 -0.20
C LEU A 8 16.69 -7.21 0.46
N ASP A 9 17.78 -7.35 -0.31
CA ASP A 9 19.09 -7.67 0.24
C ASP A 9 19.72 -6.49 0.98
N GLY A 10 20.29 -6.75 2.16
CA GLY A 10 20.86 -5.73 3.04
C GLY A 10 19.86 -4.66 3.51
N LEU A 11 18.55 -4.91 3.35
CA LEU A 11 17.49 -3.95 3.62
C LEU A 11 17.42 -3.54 5.09
N CYS A 12 17.59 -4.47 6.02
CA CYS A 12 17.65 -4.16 7.45
C CYS A 12 18.82 -3.20 7.75
N ALA A 13 20.03 -3.52 7.26
CA ALA A 13 21.18 -2.63 7.38
C ALA A 13 20.94 -1.25 6.73
N GLN A 14 20.26 -1.20 5.58
CA GLN A 14 19.90 0.05 4.88
C GLN A 14 18.90 0.92 5.66
N LEU A 15 18.02 0.28 6.44
CA LEU A 15 17.05 0.95 7.30
C LEU A 15 17.63 1.37 8.66
N GLY A 16 18.93 1.16 8.88
CA GLY A 16 19.56 1.39 10.17
C GLY A 16 19.02 0.45 11.25
N VAL A 17 18.58 -0.74 10.85
CA VAL A 17 18.00 -1.77 11.72
C VAL A 17 19.01 -2.88 11.89
N ASP A 18 19.35 -3.15 13.15
CA ASP A 18 20.18 -4.28 13.53
C ASP A 18 19.48 -5.58 13.14
N GLU A 19 20.16 -6.41 12.35
CA GLU A 19 19.60 -7.63 11.79
C GLU A 19 19.32 -8.73 12.84
N ALA A 20 20.01 -8.68 13.98
CA ALA A 20 19.87 -9.68 15.03
C ALA A 20 18.74 -9.34 16.01
N THR A 21 18.56 -8.06 16.32
CA THR A 21 17.60 -7.56 17.31
C THR A 21 16.35 -6.95 16.68
N GLY A 22 16.42 -6.57 15.40
CA GLY A 22 15.35 -5.84 14.72
C GLY A 22 15.16 -4.41 15.24
N GLN A 23 16.02 -3.92 16.12
CA GLN A 23 15.96 -2.56 16.66
C GLN A 23 16.75 -1.59 15.78
N LEU A 24 16.42 -0.30 15.85
CA LEU A 24 17.29 0.71 15.26
C LEU A 24 18.66 0.66 15.96
N VAL A 25 19.72 0.82 15.18
CA VAL A 25 21.07 0.93 15.72
C VAL A 25 21.15 2.19 16.61
N ASP A 26 21.59 2.02 17.86
CA ASP A 26 21.55 3.05 18.92
C ASP A 26 22.15 4.41 18.49
N GLY A 27 21.44 5.49 18.84
CA GLY A 27 21.88 6.88 18.60
C GLY A 27 21.47 7.46 17.25
N VAL A 28 20.77 6.68 16.41
CA VAL A 28 20.30 7.11 15.10
C VAL A 28 18.77 7.15 15.11
N GLY A 29 18.19 8.34 15.28
CA GLY A 29 16.77 8.55 14.94
C GLY A 29 16.52 8.25 13.45
N PRO A 30 15.26 8.14 12.99
CA PRO A 30 14.95 7.81 11.60
C PRO A 30 15.74 8.69 10.65
N GLN A 31 16.69 8.10 9.93
CA GLN A 31 17.51 8.83 8.96
C GLN A 31 16.78 8.88 7.62
N ARG A 32 17.09 9.91 6.86
CA ARG A 32 16.65 10.00 5.47
C ARG A 32 17.25 8.82 4.71
N LEU A 33 16.40 8.00 4.10
CA LEU A 33 16.81 6.97 3.16
C LEU A 33 17.26 7.61 1.84
N ASP A 34 18.52 7.38 1.48
CA ASP A 34 19.05 7.68 0.14
C ASP A 34 19.34 6.37 -0.58
N VAL A 35 18.70 6.17 -1.73
CA VAL A 35 18.82 4.94 -2.52
C VAL A 35 19.69 5.19 -3.73
N SER A 36 20.65 4.29 -3.95
CA SER A 36 21.42 4.15 -5.18
C SER A 36 21.45 2.69 -5.60
N TYR A 37 21.39 2.43 -6.91
CA TYR A 37 21.51 1.08 -7.46
C TYR A 37 22.93 0.80 -7.91
N GLU A 38 23.41 -0.42 -7.65
CA GLU A 38 24.75 -0.83 -8.06
C GLU A 38 24.92 -0.68 -9.59
N GLY A 39 26.00 -0.02 -10.02
CA GLY A 39 26.30 0.21 -11.43
C GLY A 39 25.57 1.38 -12.08
N GLU A 40 24.74 2.13 -11.33
CA GLU A 40 24.00 3.28 -11.84
C GLU A 40 24.54 4.60 -11.30
N ALA A 41 24.69 5.60 -12.18
CA ALA A 41 25.12 6.95 -11.82
C ALA A 41 23.95 7.85 -11.36
N ALA A 42 22.72 7.32 -11.36
CA ALA A 42 21.52 8.05 -10.96
C ALA A 42 21.51 8.29 -9.44
N SER A 43 20.95 9.43 -9.03
CA SER A 43 20.79 9.79 -7.63
C SER A 43 19.53 10.62 -7.40
N GLY A 44 18.99 10.55 -6.19
CA GLY A 44 17.88 11.39 -5.74
C GLY A 44 16.60 10.64 -5.40
N ASP A 45 15.58 11.40 -5.05
CA ASP A 45 14.33 10.91 -4.44
C ASP A 45 13.51 10.00 -5.36
N GLY A 46 13.69 10.13 -6.69
CA GLY A 46 13.07 9.23 -7.66
C GLY A 46 13.46 7.76 -7.48
N LEU A 47 14.73 7.49 -7.12
CA LEU A 47 15.21 6.12 -6.88
C LEU A 47 14.64 5.53 -5.59
N ARG A 48 14.41 6.38 -4.57
CA ARG A 48 13.76 5.95 -3.33
C ARG A 48 12.29 5.58 -3.57
N ARG A 49 11.55 6.40 -4.31
CA ARG A 49 10.15 6.10 -4.68
C ARG A 49 10.04 4.81 -5.50
N GLU A 50 10.95 4.62 -6.45
CA GLU A 50 11.05 3.39 -7.22
C GLU A 50 11.33 2.18 -6.29
N TRP A 51 12.28 2.32 -5.37
CA TRP A 51 12.63 1.27 -4.42
C TRP A 51 11.46 0.86 -3.53
N PHE A 52 10.67 1.82 -3.02
CA PHE A 52 9.45 1.49 -2.27
C PHE A 52 8.48 0.65 -3.11
N GLY A 53 8.31 1.02 -4.38
CA GLY A 53 7.50 0.27 -5.33
C GLY A 53 8.01 -1.17 -5.52
N LEU A 54 9.30 -1.32 -5.80
CA LEU A 54 9.94 -2.62 -6.01
C LEU A 54 9.88 -3.51 -4.77
N ALA A 55 10.23 -2.98 -3.60
CA ALA A 55 10.19 -3.71 -2.33
C ALA A 55 8.77 -4.20 -2.01
N LEU A 56 7.74 -3.35 -2.18
CA LEU A 56 6.34 -3.76 -1.98
C LEU A 56 5.90 -4.78 -3.02
N THR A 57 6.24 -4.61 -4.31
CA THR A 57 5.93 -5.60 -5.35
C THR A 57 6.55 -6.95 -5.00
N GLU A 58 7.79 -6.97 -4.53
CA GLU A 58 8.47 -8.20 -4.16
C GLU A 58 7.83 -8.85 -2.91
N MET A 59 7.55 -8.08 -1.86
CA MET A 59 6.97 -8.61 -0.61
C MET A 59 5.50 -9.03 -0.74
N LEU A 60 4.76 -8.41 -1.66
CA LEU A 60 3.35 -8.70 -1.92
C LEU A 60 3.14 -9.73 -3.05
N ASP A 61 4.21 -10.28 -3.64
CA ASP A 61 4.12 -11.34 -4.64
C ASP A 61 3.35 -12.55 -4.04
N PRO A 62 2.22 -12.98 -4.64
CA PRO A 62 1.47 -14.14 -4.19
C PRO A 62 2.31 -15.41 -4.04
N ARG A 63 3.40 -15.54 -4.82
CA ARG A 63 4.33 -16.68 -4.76
C ARG A 63 5.11 -16.75 -3.45
N ARG A 64 5.27 -15.64 -2.73
CA ARG A 64 5.90 -15.64 -1.39
C ARG A 64 5.00 -16.24 -0.31
N GLY A 65 3.69 -16.32 -0.53
CA GLY A 65 2.75 -16.86 0.44
C GLY A 65 2.52 -16.00 1.69
N LEU A 66 3.12 -14.79 1.77
CA LEU A 66 2.90 -13.86 2.88
C LEU A 66 1.47 -13.32 2.91
N PHE A 67 0.88 -13.07 1.74
CA PHE A 67 -0.48 -12.54 1.60
C PHE A 67 -1.34 -13.47 0.74
N VAL A 68 -2.65 -13.39 0.96
CA VAL A 68 -3.68 -14.03 0.15
C VAL A 68 -4.71 -12.98 -0.28
N SER A 69 -5.43 -13.28 -1.36
CA SER A 69 -6.57 -12.50 -1.81
C SER A 69 -7.79 -13.41 -1.98
N LYS A 70 -8.96 -12.90 -1.59
CA LYS A 70 -10.25 -13.56 -1.79
C LYS A 70 -11.10 -12.89 -2.88
N ASP A 71 -10.64 -11.78 -3.44
CA ASP A 71 -11.40 -10.92 -4.37
C ASP A 71 -10.69 -10.73 -5.73
N GLY A 72 -9.82 -11.67 -6.10
CA GLY A 72 -9.10 -11.66 -7.38
C GLY A 72 -7.92 -10.70 -7.40
N ASN A 73 -7.14 -10.65 -6.31
CA ASN A 73 -5.98 -9.78 -6.10
C ASN A 73 -6.28 -8.28 -6.05
N ARG A 74 -7.54 -7.89 -5.76
CA ARG A 74 -7.89 -6.48 -5.57
C ARG A 74 -7.50 -6.00 -4.19
N THR A 75 -7.70 -6.85 -3.19
CA THR A 75 -7.23 -6.63 -1.83
C THR A 75 -6.44 -7.83 -1.32
N LEU A 76 -5.49 -7.53 -0.44
CA LEU A 76 -4.57 -8.48 0.17
C LEU A 76 -4.77 -8.51 1.69
N GLN A 77 -4.72 -9.70 2.26
CA GLN A 77 -4.70 -9.93 3.70
C GLN A 77 -3.54 -10.87 4.04
N PRO A 78 -2.89 -10.73 5.21
CA PRO A 78 -1.89 -11.69 5.64
C PRO A 78 -2.43 -13.12 5.54
N ASN A 79 -1.62 -14.01 4.99
CA ASN A 79 -1.94 -15.43 4.94
C ASN A 79 -1.87 -15.99 6.36
N PRO A 80 -2.97 -16.56 6.89
CA PRO A 80 -2.92 -17.28 8.17
C PRO A 80 -1.85 -18.39 8.20
N HIS A 81 -1.58 -18.99 7.05
CA HIS A 81 -0.60 -20.07 6.86
C HIS A 81 0.74 -19.55 6.31
N SER A 82 1.06 -18.28 6.54
CA SER A 82 2.33 -17.68 6.08
C SER A 82 3.55 -18.43 6.59
N GLN A 83 3.51 -19.05 7.78
CA GLN A 83 4.62 -19.86 8.29
C GLN A 83 4.92 -21.07 7.39
N THR A 84 3.88 -21.78 6.94
CA THR A 84 4.03 -22.95 6.08
C THR A 84 4.39 -22.57 4.64
N THR A 85 3.88 -21.44 4.16
CA THR A 85 4.02 -21.04 2.75
C THR A 85 5.23 -20.15 2.47
N ALA A 86 5.61 -19.28 3.41
CA ALA A 86 6.74 -18.36 3.30
C ALA A 86 7.97 -18.80 4.12
N GLY A 87 7.83 -19.85 4.96
CA GLY A 87 8.89 -20.38 5.82
C GLY A 87 8.84 -19.84 7.26
N GLU A 88 9.75 -20.35 8.10
CA GLU A 88 9.80 -20.03 9.54
C GLU A 88 10.01 -18.53 9.80
N ASP A 89 10.74 -17.83 8.93
CA ASP A 89 11.05 -16.41 9.07
C ASP A 89 9.90 -15.47 8.62
N HIS A 90 8.70 -15.99 8.35
CA HIS A 90 7.57 -15.19 7.84
C HIS A 90 7.28 -13.94 8.69
N LEU A 91 7.44 -14.01 10.01
CA LEU A 91 7.21 -12.86 10.91
C LEU A 91 8.23 -11.75 10.70
N SER A 92 9.49 -12.09 10.39
CA SER A 92 10.53 -11.12 10.08
C SER A 92 10.17 -10.30 8.84
N TYR A 93 9.54 -10.91 7.83
CA TYR A 93 9.00 -10.18 6.68
C TYR A 93 7.86 -9.23 7.05
N PHE A 94 6.96 -9.62 7.95
CA PHE A 94 5.91 -8.71 8.42
C PHE A 94 6.47 -7.53 9.22
N ALA A 95 7.44 -7.77 10.10
CA ALA A 95 8.15 -6.70 10.80
C ALA A 95 8.88 -5.77 9.83
N LEU A 96 9.51 -6.33 8.80
CA LEU A 96 10.14 -5.54 7.77
C LEU A 96 9.13 -4.68 6.99
N LEU A 97 7.97 -5.22 6.60
CA LEU A 97 6.90 -4.42 6.00
C LEU A 97 6.45 -3.27 6.89
N GLY A 98 6.31 -3.51 8.19
CA GLY A 98 5.99 -2.47 9.16
C GLY A 98 6.99 -1.31 9.13
N ARG A 99 8.29 -1.63 9.05
CA ARG A 99 9.36 -0.62 8.94
C ARG A 99 9.30 0.14 7.62
N ILE A 100 9.06 -0.54 6.50
CA ILE A 100 8.92 0.09 5.19
C ILE A 100 7.74 1.08 5.18
N VAL A 101 6.59 0.70 5.76
CA VAL A 101 5.45 1.62 5.89
C VAL A 101 5.78 2.81 6.79
N GLY A 102 6.43 2.57 7.92
CA GLY A 102 6.87 3.64 8.81
C GLY A 102 7.82 4.62 8.12
N LEU A 103 8.75 4.12 7.32
CA LEU A 103 9.69 4.92 6.57
C LEU A 103 9.00 5.70 5.44
N ALA A 104 8.06 5.08 4.73
CA ALA A 104 7.27 5.78 3.71
C ALA A 104 6.52 6.98 4.31
N LEU A 105 5.89 6.80 5.47
CA LEU A 105 5.25 7.88 6.23
C LEU A 105 6.25 8.97 6.65
N TYR A 106 7.43 8.57 7.15
CA TYR A 106 8.49 9.50 7.54
C TYR A 106 8.95 10.38 6.37
N HIS A 107 9.05 9.80 5.17
CA HIS A 107 9.44 10.48 3.94
C HIS A 107 8.30 11.21 3.22
N GLN A 108 7.06 11.11 3.71
CA GLN A 108 5.86 11.60 3.04
C GLN A 108 5.68 11.00 1.63
N GLU A 109 6.03 9.72 1.50
CA GLU A 109 5.92 8.98 0.24
C GLU A 109 4.77 7.98 0.31
N THR A 110 4.06 7.87 -0.82
CA THR A 110 2.93 6.94 -0.96
C THR A 110 3.42 5.60 -1.50
N ILE A 111 2.91 4.50 -0.94
CA ILE A 111 3.21 3.14 -1.39
C ILE A 111 1.97 2.46 -1.95
N ASN A 112 2.15 1.49 -2.85
CA ASN A 112 1.02 0.69 -3.32
C ASN A 112 0.78 -0.51 -2.38
N ALA A 113 0.03 -0.29 -1.30
CA ALA A 113 -0.35 -1.32 -0.34
C ALA A 113 -1.86 -1.63 -0.45
N PRO A 114 -2.28 -2.54 -1.35
CA PRO A 114 -3.69 -2.88 -1.57
C PRO A 114 -4.22 -3.80 -0.47
N TRP A 115 -4.06 -3.44 0.80
CA TRP A 115 -4.52 -4.27 1.91
C TRP A 115 -6.00 -4.05 2.24
N THR A 116 -6.61 -5.05 2.88
CA THR A 116 -7.98 -4.90 3.42
C THR A 116 -8.03 -3.82 4.51
N THR A 117 -9.18 -3.17 4.64
CA THR A 117 -9.42 -2.18 5.71
C THR A 117 -9.25 -2.78 7.10
N GLY A 118 -9.70 -4.02 7.30
CA GLY A 118 -9.48 -4.75 8.54
C GLY A 118 -7.99 -4.88 8.89
N PHE A 119 -7.13 -5.21 7.92
CA PHE A 119 -5.69 -5.26 8.17
C PHE A 119 -5.12 -3.88 8.52
N PHE A 120 -5.48 -2.82 7.78
CA PHE A 120 -5.07 -1.45 8.10
C PHE A 120 -5.48 -1.01 9.51
N LYS A 121 -6.73 -1.28 9.91
CA LYS A 121 -7.19 -0.99 11.27
C LYS A 121 -6.29 -1.67 12.30
N THR A 122 -6.01 -2.95 12.12
CA THR A 122 -5.30 -3.74 13.13
C THR A 122 -3.83 -3.35 13.30
N ILE A 123 -3.12 -3.07 12.22
CA ILE A 123 -1.70 -2.64 12.27
C ILE A 123 -1.55 -1.22 12.82
N PHE A 124 -2.51 -0.33 12.59
CA PHE A 124 -2.50 1.01 13.20
C PHE A 124 -3.19 1.07 14.57
N GLY A 125 -3.87 0.00 14.98
CA GLY A 125 -4.53 -0.12 16.28
C GLY A 125 -5.90 0.56 16.39
N TYR A 126 -6.61 0.73 15.29
CA TYR A 126 -8.02 1.11 15.28
C TYR A 126 -8.91 -0.10 15.60
N ASP A 127 -10.06 0.17 16.19
CA ASP A 127 -11.06 -0.86 16.49
C ASP A 127 -11.68 -1.45 15.22
N ILE A 128 -11.82 -2.78 15.24
CA ILE A 128 -12.61 -3.53 14.27
C ILE A 128 -14.09 -3.38 14.60
N ASN A 129 -14.87 -3.08 13.56
CA ASN A 129 -16.32 -3.02 13.58
C ASN A 129 -16.87 -4.27 12.86
N PHE A 130 -18.15 -4.57 13.07
CA PHE A 130 -18.80 -5.70 12.40
C PHE A 130 -18.73 -5.61 10.86
N ASP A 131 -18.98 -4.42 10.30
CA ASP A 131 -19.01 -4.21 8.84
C ASP A 131 -17.64 -4.43 8.17
N ASP A 132 -16.53 -4.37 8.91
CA ASP A 132 -15.21 -4.69 8.36
C ASP A 132 -15.12 -6.16 7.91
N LEU A 133 -15.92 -7.05 8.52
CA LEU A 133 -15.98 -8.47 8.17
C LEU A 133 -16.43 -8.66 6.72
N HIS A 134 -17.29 -7.79 6.19
CA HIS A 134 -17.73 -7.88 4.80
C HIS A 134 -16.56 -7.82 3.80
N SER A 135 -15.48 -7.10 4.13
CA SER A 135 -14.28 -7.03 3.27
C SER A 135 -13.42 -8.29 3.26
N VAL A 136 -13.60 -9.17 4.26
CA VAL A 136 -12.78 -10.37 4.48
C VAL A 136 -13.56 -11.65 4.24
N ASP A 137 -14.84 -11.65 4.58
CA ASP A 137 -15.76 -12.77 4.47
C ASP A 137 -17.21 -12.27 4.32
N PRO A 138 -17.62 -11.92 3.09
CA PRO A 138 -18.97 -11.43 2.79
C PRO A 138 -20.07 -12.41 3.20
N ASP A 139 -19.83 -13.72 3.04
CA ASP A 139 -20.81 -14.76 3.34
C ASP A 139 -21.04 -14.87 4.86
N LYS A 140 -19.95 -14.91 5.63
CA LYS A 140 -20.03 -14.93 7.10
C LYS A 140 -20.64 -13.64 7.65
N HIS A 141 -20.26 -12.49 7.07
CA HIS A 141 -20.90 -11.22 7.39
C HIS A 141 -22.41 -11.27 7.13
N GLY A 142 -22.85 -11.74 5.96
CA GLY A 142 -24.27 -11.86 5.63
C GLY A 142 -25.03 -12.83 6.54
N GLY A 143 -24.40 -13.92 6.96
CA GLY A 143 -24.97 -14.88 7.92
C GLY A 143 -25.20 -14.26 9.31
N LEU A 144 -24.17 -13.60 9.85
CA LEU A 144 -24.22 -12.96 11.17
C LEU A 144 -25.12 -11.70 11.19
N LEU A 145 -25.22 -10.99 10.07
CA LEU A 145 -26.06 -9.79 9.95
C LEU A 145 -27.53 -10.11 10.23
N LYS A 146 -28.00 -11.31 9.87
CA LYS A 146 -29.38 -11.78 10.12
C LYS A 146 -29.74 -11.82 11.61
N LEU A 147 -28.76 -11.98 12.50
CA LEU A 147 -28.99 -11.97 13.95
C LEU A 147 -29.53 -10.62 14.42
N ARG A 148 -29.25 -9.52 13.70
CA ARG A 148 -29.72 -8.18 14.06
C ARG A 148 -31.22 -7.99 13.90
N ASP A 149 -31.86 -8.78 13.03
CA ASP A 149 -33.28 -8.67 12.73
C ASP A 149 -34.14 -9.63 13.58
N MET A 150 -33.50 -10.49 14.39
CA MET A 150 -34.17 -11.47 15.25
C MET A 150 -34.72 -10.82 16.53
N GLN A 151 -35.86 -11.31 17.00
CA GLN A 151 -36.40 -10.96 18.31
C GLN A 151 -35.63 -11.68 19.43
N GLU A 152 -35.77 -11.20 20.68
CA GLU A 152 -35.05 -11.74 21.85
C GLU A 152 -35.30 -13.25 22.03
N GLU A 153 -36.55 -13.71 21.89
CA GLU A 153 -36.90 -15.12 22.02
C GLU A 153 -36.28 -15.99 20.92
N GLU A 154 -36.21 -15.47 19.69
CA GLU A 154 -35.58 -16.16 18.55
C GLU A 154 -34.07 -16.27 18.74
N LEU A 155 -33.43 -15.19 19.20
CA LEU A 155 -32.00 -15.15 19.48
C LEU A 155 -31.61 -16.09 20.62
N ARG A 156 -32.38 -16.10 21.71
CA ARG A 156 -32.18 -17.06 22.83
C ARG A 156 -32.38 -18.51 22.39
N ALA A 157 -33.34 -18.77 21.50
CA ALA A 157 -33.58 -20.12 20.99
C ALA A 157 -32.39 -20.70 20.20
N LEU A 158 -31.48 -19.86 19.71
CA LEU A 158 -30.23 -20.30 19.08
C LEU A 158 -29.18 -20.78 20.09
N GLY A 159 -29.32 -20.46 21.38
CA GLY A 159 -28.38 -20.87 22.42
C GLY A 159 -26.95 -20.36 22.19
N LEU A 160 -26.81 -19.18 21.58
CA LEU A 160 -25.50 -18.59 21.31
C LEU A 160 -24.88 -18.06 22.60
N THR A 161 -23.58 -18.30 22.74
CA THR A 161 -22.72 -17.67 23.75
C THR A 161 -21.55 -16.99 23.05
N PHE A 162 -20.66 -16.32 23.79
CA PHE A 162 -19.47 -15.67 23.23
C PHE A 162 -18.36 -16.68 22.92
N VAL A 163 -18.71 -17.76 22.22
CA VAL A 163 -17.82 -18.84 21.83
C VAL A 163 -17.97 -19.09 20.33
N VAL A 164 -16.86 -19.33 19.66
CA VAL A 164 -16.81 -19.70 18.24
C VAL A 164 -16.08 -21.01 18.05
N ASP A 165 -16.57 -21.85 17.14
CA ASP A 165 -15.84 -23.04 16.69
C ASP A 165 -14.75 -22.60 15.70
N GLU A 166 -13.51 -23.05 15.87
CA GLU A 166 -12.46 -22.92 14.85
C GLU A 166 -12.83 -23.81 13.65
N ASP A 167 -12.82 -23.22 12.45
CA ASP A 167 -13.05 -23.92 11.20
C ASP A 167 -12.04 -25.08 11.01
N GLU A 168 -12.51 -26.18 10.41
CA GLU A 168 -11.80 -27.47 10.23
C GLU A 168 -10.41 -27.38 9.57
N MET A 169 -10.06 -26.23 8.97
CA MET A 169 -8.76 -26.02 8.31
C MET A 169 -7.66 -25.50 9.23
N LEU A 170 -7.95 -24.97 10.43
CA LEU A 170 -6.99 -24.17 11.19
C LEU A 170 -6.17 -24.93 12.22
N VAL A 171 -6.65 -26.07 12.75
CA VAL A 171 -5.80 -26.98 13.54
C VAL A 171 -6.34 -28.40 13.44
N TYR A 172 -5.79 -29.22 12.54
CA TYR A 172 -5.81 -30.66 12.75
C TYR A 172 -4.89 -30.97 13.94
N ASP A 173 -5.44 -30.89 15.14
CA ASP A 173 -4.85 -31.57 16.28
C ASP A 173 -5.05 -33.07 16.03
N VAL A 174 -4.03 -33.68 15.43
CA VAL A 174 -4.00 -35.09 15.05
C VAL A 174 -4.25 -36.00 16.27
N ALA A 175 -4.11 -35.48 17.50
CA ALA A 175 -4.33 -36.22 18.73
C ALA A 175 -5.78 -36.14 19.26
N SER A 176 -6.51 -35.04 19.07
CA SER A 176 -7.77 -34.80 19.82
C SER A 176 -9.08 -34.96 19.05
N LYS A 177 -9.09 -34.92 17.70
CA LYS A 177 -10.30 -35.04 16.85
C LYS A 177 -11.51 -34.19 17.33
N ARG A 178 -11.29 -33.10 18.06
CA ARG A 178 -12.34 -32.21 18.55
C ARG A 178 -12.22 -30.84 17.89
N ARG A 179 -13.37 -30.27 17.52
CA ARG A 179 -13.48 -28.84 17.15
C ARG A 179 -12.94 -28.04 18.33
N ARG A 180 -11.92 -27.22 18.12
CA ARG A 180 -11.47 -26.27 19.13
C ARG A 180 -12.47 -25.14 19.17
N SER A 181 -13.03 -24.88 20.35
CA SER A 181 -13.84 -23.70 20.59
C SER A 181 -12.98 -22.63 21.24
N VAL A 182 -13.22 -21.37 20.86
CA VAL A 182 -12.49 -20.20 21.37
C VAL A 182 -13.49 -19.25 22.00
N GLU A 183 -13.27 -18.88 23.26
CA GLU A 183 -14.03 -17.81 23.90
C GLU A 183 -13.60 -16.45 23.33
N LEU A 184 -14.57 -15.68 22.88
CA LEU A 184 -14.37 -14.35 22.29
C LEU A 184 -14.03 -13.27 23.32
N LYS A 185 -14.41 -13.52 24.59
CA LYS A 185 -14.10 -12.68 25.76
C LYS A 185 -13.98 -13.56 27.01
N PRO A 186 -13.37 -13.07 28.11
CA PRO A 186 -13.30 -13.83 29.35
C PRO A 186 -14.69 -14.24 29.86
N ASN A 187 -14.85 -15.52 30.24
CA ASN A 187 -16.12 -16.13 30.65
C ASN A 187 -17.20 -16.09 29.55
N GLY A 188 -16.77 -16.09 28.29
CA GLY A 188 -17.67 -15.97 27.15
C GLY A 188 -18.60 -17.18 26.98
N ALA A 189 -18.18 -18.36 27.47
CA ALA A 189 -19.00 -19.56 27.47
C ALA A 189 -20.19 -19.50 28.45
N GLU A 190 -20.10 -18.66 29.49
CA GLU A 190 -21.15 -18.51 30.52
C GLU A 190 -22.12 -17.36 30.20
N GLU A 191 -21.81 -16.53 29.20
CA GLU A 191 -22.62 -15.38 28.81
C GLU A 191 -23.44 -15.68 27.55
N GLU A 192 -24.76 -15.68 27.69
CA GLU A 192 -25.70 -15.81 26.57
C GLU A 192 -25.76 -14.54 25.72
N VAL A 193 -25.90 -14.73 24.41
CA VAL A 193 -26.14 -13.62 23.48
C VAL A 193 -27.63 -13.21 23.56
N THR A 194 -27.84 -11.93 23.78
CA THR A 194 -29.13 -11.25 23.93
C THR A 194 -29.16 -10.03 22.99
N THR A 195 -30.32 -9.42 22.77
CA THR A 195 -30.38 -8.20 21.94
C THR A 195 -29.54 -7.06 22.52
N ALA A 196 -29.36 -7.03 23.84
CA ALA A 196 -28.58 -6.01 24.55
C ALA A 196 -27.06 -6.13 24.31
N ASN A 197 -26.52 -7.35 24.20
CA ASN A 197 -25.08 -7.58 23.99
C ASN A 197 -24.74 -8.07 22.56
N LEU A 198 -25.73 -8.21 21.67
CA LEU A 198 -25.54 -8.65 20.29
C LEU A 198 -24.50 -7.82 19.53
N HIS A 199 -24.49 -6.50 19.71
CA HIS A 199 -23.51 -5.63 19.06
C HIS A 199 -22.07 -5.97 19.49
N GLU A 200 -21.86 -6.28 20.77
CA GLU A 200 -20.57 -6.73 21.28
C GLU A 200 -20.19 -8.09 20.69
N TYR A 201 -21.14 -9.04 20.68
CA TYR A 201 -20.95 -10.37 20.10
C TYR A 201 -20.51 -10.28 18.63
N LEU A 202 -21.22 -9.51 17.81
CA LEU A 202 -20.91 -9.31 16.39
C LEU A 202 -19.51 -8.68 16.20
N ARG A 203 -19.16 -7.67 17.00
CA ARG A 203 -17.86 -7.01 16.94
C ARG A 203 -16.72 -7.96 17.31
N LEU A 204 -16.87 -8.74 18.38
CA LEU A 204 -15.86 -9.71 18.79
C LEU A 204 -15.74 -10.85 17.78
N HIS A 205 -16.86 -11.29 17.21
CA HIS A 205 -16.86 -12.30 16.15
C HIS A 205 -16.13 -11.80 14.90
N ALA A 206 -16.35 -10.55 14.48
CA ALA A 206 -15.62 -9.92 13.39
C ALA A 206 -14.13 -9.79 13.71
N THR A 207 -13.79 -9.34 14.93
CA THR A 207 -12.40 -9.23 15.39
C THR A 207 -11.68 -10.58 15.34
N HIS A 208 -12.31 -11.64 15.85
CA HIS A 208 -11.75 -12.99 15.79
C HIS A 208 -11.56 -13.47 14.35
N ALA A 209 -12.55 -13.26 13.48
CA ALA A 209 -12.48 -13.68 12.08
C ALA A 209 -11.40 -12.93 11.27
N ILE A 210 -11.20 -11.64 11.54
CA ILE A 210 -10.23 -10.81 10.81
C ILE A 210 -8.81 -10.99 11.35
N VAL A 211 -8.65 -11.04 12.67
CA VAL A 211 -7.35 -10.95 13.36
C VAL A 211 -6.90 -12.27 13.96
N GLY A 212 -7.82 -13.13 14.39
CA GLY A 212 -7.53 -14.30 15.22
C GLY A 212 -6.43 -15.18 14.62
N SER A 213 -6.55 -15.49 13.32
CA SER A 213 -5.61 -16.35 12.60
C SER A 213 -4.35 -15.64 12.09
N ILE A 214 -4.26 -14.31 12.23
CA ILE A 214 -3.13 -13.50 11.77
C ILE A 214 -2.49 -12.64 12.87
N HIS A 215 -2.84 -12.88 14.14
CA HIS A 215 -2.44 -12.01 15.25
C HIS A 215 -0.91 -11.91 15.40
N ARG A 216 -0.16 -12.99 15.11
CA ARG A 216 1.31 -12.99 15.14
C ARG A 216 1.90 -12.11 14.05
N GLN A 217 1.34 -12.19 12.83
CA GLN A 217 1.72 -11.39 11.68
C GLN A 217 1.45 -9.90 11.95
N VAL A 218 0.27 -9.58 12.49
CA VAL A 218 -0.10 -8.21 12.89
C VAL A 218 0.84 -7.68 13.98
N ALA A 219 1.17 -8.49 14.99
CA ALA A 219 2.09 -8.10 16.06
C ALA A 219 3.49 -7.79 15.52
N ALA A 220 4.04 -8.66 14.68
CA ALA A 220 5.34 -8.45 14.05
C ALA A 220 5.35 -7.17 13.18
N PHE A 221 4.30 -6.96 12.37
CA PHE A 221 4.15 -5.73 11.59
C PHE A 221 4.13 -4.48 12.48
N ARG A 222 3.34 -4.52 13.56
CA ARG A 222 3.25 -3.40 14.51
C ARG A 222 4.57 -3.10 15.18
N GLU A 223 5.34 -4.11 15.53
CA GLU A 223 6.68 -3.96 16.09
C GLU A 223 7.57 -3.17 15.13
N GLY A 224 7.63 -3.59 13.86
CA GLY A 224 8.40 -2.87 12.84
C GLY A 224 7.90 -1.45 12.58
N LEU A 225 6.58 -1.24 12.54
CA LEU A 225 5.99 0.08 12.35
C LEU A 225 6.30 1.02 13.54
N SER A 226 6.39 0.48 14.75
CA SER A 226 6.62 1.26 15.99
C SER A 226 7.98 1.95 16.04
N VAL A 227 8.91 1.54 15.17
CA VAL A 227 10.19 2.21 14.96
C VAL A 227 10.02 3.66 14.51
N PHE A 228 9.02 3.93 13.66
CA PHE A 228 8.74 5.26 13.12
C PHE A 228 7.45 5.86 13.68
N VAL A 229 6.49 5.01 14.08
CA VAL A 229 5.19 5.40 14.62
C VAL A 229 5.08 4.93 16.07
N ASP A 230 5.76 5.66 16.95
CA ASP A 230 5.75 5.36 18.39
C ASP A 230 4.34 5.48 19.02
N ALA A 231 4.22 5.17 20.30
CA ALA A 231 2.95 5.23 21.01
C ALA A 231 2.33 6.65 21.03
N GLY A 232 3.16 7.69 21.11
CA GLY A 232 2.70 9.09 21.15
C GLY A 232 2.19 9.57 19.80
N LEU A 233 2.93 9.29 18.72
CA LEU A 233 2.48 9.60 17.36
C LEU A 233 1.22 8.81 17.01
N ARG A 234 1.14 7.53 17.40
CA ARG A 234 -0.06 6.71 17.17
C ARG A 234 -1.28 7.24 17.90
N ALA A 235 -1.13 7.67 19.15
CA ALA A 235 -2.22 8.33 19.88
C ALA A 235 -2.64 9.64 19.20
N THR A 236 -1.68 10.41 18.67
CA THR A 236 -1.95 11.63 17.89
C THR A 236 -2.75 11.29 16.64
N LEU A 237 -2.31 10.29 15.85
CA LEU A 237 -3.02 9.81 14.67
C LEU A 237 -4.46 9.39 15.01
N HIS A 238 -4.67 8.62 16.08
CA HIS A 238 -6.03 8.22 16.50
C HIS A 238 -6.92 9.40 16.91
N SER A 239 -6.33 10.49 17.38
CA SER A 239 -7.09 11.68 17.82
C SER A 239 -7.57 12.55 16.65
N CYS A 240 -6.93 12.48 15.48
CA CYS A 240 -7.20 13.39 14.37
C CYS A 240 -7.41 12.72 13.01
N CYS A 241 -7.16 11.41 12.89
CA CYS A 241 -7.29 10.65 11.65
C CYS A 241 -8.25 9.48 11.85
N THR A 242 -9.06 9.24 10.83
CA THR A 242 -9.78 7.97 10.65
C THR A 242 -8.85 6.95 9.98
N VAL A 243 -9.26 5.68 9.95
CA VAL A 243 -8.52 4.66 9.17
C VAL A 243 -8.44 5.02 7.68
N ALA A 244 -9.47 5.67 7.13
CA ALA A 244 -9.48 6.10 5.74
C ALA A 244 -8.42 7.19 5.50
N ASP A 245 -8.25 8.12 6.44
CA ASP A 245 -7.20 9.14 6.37
C ASP A 245 -5.81 8.49 6.45
N ILE A 246 -5.61 7.49 7.32
CA ILE A 246 -4.34 6.74 7.38
C ILE A 246 -4.08 5.98 6.09
N GLN A 247 -5.09 5.30 5.53
CA GLN A 247 -4.97 4.63 4.24
C GLN A 247 -4.59 5.63 3.14
N LEU A 248 -5.18 6.83 3.15
CA LEU A 248 -4.85 7.88 2.19
C LEU A 248 -3.42 8.40 2.38
N LEU A 249 -2.95 8.55 3.62
CA LEU A 249 -1.57 8.96 3.92
C LEU A 249 -0.55 7.91 3.46
N VAL A 250 -0.83 6.62 3.68
CA VAL A 250 0.08 5.53 3.29
C VAL A 250 0.02 5.25 1.79
N CYS A 251 -1.19 5.17 1.22
CA CYS A 251 -1.40 4.68 -0.14
C CYS A 251 -1.58 5.77 -1.19
N GLY A 252 -1.84 7.01 -0.79
CA GLY A 252 -2.26 8.06 -1.71
C GLY A 252 -3.65 7.82 -2.32
N ILE A 253 -4.04 8.70 -3.23
CA ILE A 253 -5.34 8.63 -3.90
C ILE A 253 -5.32 7.49 -4.91
N ALA A 254 -6.36 6.65 -4.87
CA ALA A 254 -6.41 5.44 -5.70
C ALA A 254 -6.60 5.73 -7.19
N GLY A 255 -7.32 6.80 -7.53
CA GLY A 255 -7.60 7.25 -8.90
C GLY A 255 -6.81 8.51 -9.27
N ILE A 256 -6.55 8.65 -10.57
CA ILE A 256 -5.93 9.85 -11.13
C ILE A 256 -7.04 10.77 -11.62
N ASP A 257 -7.20 11.90 -10.93
CA ASP A 257 -7.97 13.02 -11.46
C ASP A 257 -7.10 13.76 -12.48
N VAL A 258 -7.36 13.54 -13.77
CA VAL A 258 -6.59 14.17 -14.86
C VAL A 258 -6.83 15.68 -14.91
N ASP A 259 -7.98 16.16 -14.44
CA ASP A 259 -8.28 17.60 -14.42
C ASP A 259 -7.51 18.30 -13.29
N ASP A 260 -7.41 17.69 -12.09
CA ASP A 260 -6.49 18.16 -11.03
C ASP A 260 -5.03 18.11 -11.50
N TRP A 261 -4.62 17.01 -12.16
CA TRP A 261 -3.27 16.88 -12.70
C TRP A 261 -2.94 17.99 -13.68
N GLN A 262 -3.85 18.26 -14.62
CA GLN A 262 -3.67 19.33 -15.60
C GLN A 262 -3.67 20.72 -14.94
N HIS A 263 -4.54 20.94 -13.96
CA HIS A 263 -4.66 22.22 -13.25
C HIS A 263 -3.42 22.54 -12.42
N SER A 264 -2.85 21.51 -11.80
CA SER A 264 -1.67 21.62 -10.93
C SER A 264 -0.34 21.64 -11.70
N ALA A 265 -0.36 21.37 -13.02
CA ALA A 265 0.83 21.29 -13.85
C ALA A 265 1.47 22.65 -14.18
N GLN A 266 2.79 22.66 -14.31
CA GLN A 266 3.59 23.77 -14.83
C GLN A 266 4.09 23.44 -16.24
N TYR A 267 4.37 24.48 -17.04
CA TYR A 267 4.76 24.34 -18.43
C TYR A 267 5.95 25.23 -18.73
N GLU A 268 7.00 24.64 -19.28
CA GLU A 268 8.24 25.32 -19.63
C GLU A 268 8.57 25.14 -21.12
N PRO A 269 9.06 26.17 -21.83
CA PRO A 269 9.21 27.56 -21.39
C PRO A 269 7.85 28.30 -21.28
N GLU A 270 7.87 29.55 -20.81
CA GLU A 270 6.69 30.40 -20.73
C GLU A 270 5.92 30.44 -22.06
N GLY A 271 4.59 30.34 -21.99
CA GLY A 271 3.70 30.26 -23.15
C GLY A 271 3.50 28.85 -23.72
N PHE A 272 4.26 27.83 -23.29
CA PHE A 272 4.09 26.46 -23.80
C PHE A 272 2.71 25.85 -23.45
N ALA A 273 2.11 26.29 -22.34
CA ALA A 273 0.77 25.87 -21.90
C ALA A 273 -0.31 26.05 -22.98
N GLY A 274 -0.22 27.09 -23.82
CA GLY A 274 -1.18 27.36 -24.89
C GLY A 274 -0.95 26.56 -26.18
N SER A 275 0.10 25.74 -26.24
CA SER A 275 0.46 25.00 -27.45
C SER A 275 -0.54 23.89 -27.79
N VAL A 276 -0.54 23.49 -29.07
CA VAL A 276 -1.36 22.35 -29.51
C VAL A 276 -0.86 21.04 -28.90
N GLN A 277 0.44 20.91 -28.64
CA GLN A 277 1.05 19.72 -28.03
C GLN A 277 0.57 19.50 -26.60
N ILE A 278 0.41 20.56 -25.79
CA ILE A 278 -0.16 20.42 -24.43
C ILE A 278 -1.62 19.99 -24.48
N ARG A 279 -2.41 20.51 -25.44
CA ARG A 279 -3.79 20.05 -25.65
C ARG A 279 -3.84 18.57 -26.04
N TRP A 280 -2.96 18.14 -26.95
CA TRP A 280 -2.85 16.74 -27.36
C TRP A 280 -2.37 15.82 -26.24
N LEU A 281 -1.44 16.28 -25.39
CA LEU A 281 -1.00 15.55 -24.21
C LEU A 281 -2.19 15.24 -23.32
N TRP A 282 -2.93 16.26 -22.87
CA TRP A 282 -4.04 16.05 -21.94
C TRP A 282 -5.24 15.34 -22.58
N SER A 283 -5.50 15.54 -23.87
CA SER A 283 -6.45 14.71 -24.64
C SER A 283 -6.05 13.24 -24.59
N THR A 284 -4.76 12.96 -24.83
CA THR A 284 -4.22 11.60 -24.77
C THR A 284 -4.32 11.01 -23.37
N VAL A 285 -3.89 11.73 -22.33
CA VAL A 285 -3.92 11.26 -20.94
C VAL A 285 -5.35 10.92 -20.50
N ARG A 286 -6.34 11.76 -20.81
CA ARG A 286 -7.75 11.47 -20.52
C ARG A 286 -8.27 10.23 -21.26
N GLY A 287 -7.73 9.96 -22.45
CA GLY A 287 -8.07 8.77 -23.24
C GLY A 287 -7.32 7.49 -22.85
N LEU A 288 -6.34 7.56 -21.93
CA LEU A 288 -5.64 6.38 -21.43
C LEU A 288 -6.51 5.61 -20.43
N PRO A 289 -6.47 4.27 -20.41
CA PRO A 289 -7.05 3.50 -19.32
C PRO A 289 -6.32 3.80 -18.00
N PRO A 290 -6.98 3.61 -16.84
CA PRO A 290 -6.39 3.93 -15.53
C PRO A 290 -4.99 3.33 -15.30
N GLU A 291 -4.77 2.09 -15.74
CA GLU A 291 -3.45 1.43 -15.63
C GLU A 291 -2.35 2.17 -16.41
N GLU A 292 -2.63 2.65 -17.63
CA GLU A 292 -1.68 3.43 -18.42
C GLU A 292 -1.48 4.84 -17.82
N GLN A 293 -2.49 5.43 -17.19
CA GLN A 293 -2.34 6.69 -16.47
C GLN A 293 -1.40 6.54 -15.26
N SER A 294 -1.56 5.48 -14.46
CA SER A 294 -0.65 5.18 -13.35
C SER A 294 0.77 4.91 -13.81
N LYS A 295 0.95 4.22 -14.95
CA LYS A 295 2.27 4.03 -15.57
C LYS A 295 2.90 5.36 -15.99
N LEU A 296 2.13 6.27 -16.57
CA LEU A 296 2.61 7.60 -16.92
C LEU A 296 2.98 8.43 -15.69
N LEU A 297 2.18 8.36 -14.62
CA LEU A 297 2.50 9.04 -13.37
C LEU A 297 3.83 8.53 -12.80
N SER A 298 4.01 7.21 -12.77
CA SER A 298 5.26 6.59 -12.32
C SER A 298 6.44 6.96 -13.21
N PHE A 299 6.27 6.95 -14.53
CA PHE A 299 7.28 7.41 -15.47
C PHE A 299 7.76 8.84 -15.17
N CYS A 300 6.84 9.73 -14.79
CA CYS A 300 7.18 11.14 -14.54
C CYS A 300 7.66 11.43 -13.13
N THR A 301 7.24 10.65 -12.13
CA THR A 301 7.42 10.98 -10.70
C THR A 301 8.14 9.90 -9.90
N GLY A 302 8.16 8.65 -10.38
CA GLY A 302 8.56 7.46 -9.63
C GLY A 302 7.47 6.90 -8.71
N SER A 303 6.29 7.52 -8.64
CA SER A 303 5.14 7.03 -7.86
C SER A 303 3.98 6.61 -8.77
N VAL A 304 3.30 5.53 -8.40
CA VAL A 304 2.06 5.08 -9.06
C VAL A 304 0.79 5.68 -8.45
N ARG A 305 0.92 6.47 -7.37
CA ARG A 305 -0.17 7.05 -6.57
C ARG A 305 0.01 8.56 -6.42
N VAL A 306 -1.12 9.27 -6.35
CA VAL A 306 -1.14 10.71 -6.12
C VAL A 306 -1.09 10.97 -4.60
N PRO A 307 -0.35 11.98 -4.11
CA PRO A 307 -0.36 12.33 -2.70
C PRO A 307 -1.77 12.60 -2.17
N ALA A 308 -1.96 12.43 -0.85
CA ALA A 308 -3.25 12.66 -0.18
C ALA A 308 -3.86 14.05 -0.45
N LEU A 309 -3.01 15.06 -0.62
CA LEU A 309 -3.38 16.46 -0.89
C LEU A 309 -3.49 16.80 -2.39
N GLY A 310 -3.48 15.79 -3.27
CA GLY A 310 -3.62 15.95 -4.72
C GLY A 310 -2.33 16.32 -5.45
N PHE A 311 -2.45 16.62 -6.75
CA PHE A 311 -1.29 16.92 -7.62
C PHE A 311 -0.58 18.22 -7.26
N GLY A 312 -1.28 19.16 -6.63
CA GLY A 312 -0.70 20.39 -6.13
C GLY A 312 0.39 20.14 -5.08
N ALA A 313 0.29 19.05 -4.30
CA ALA A 313 1.21 18.72 -3.22
C ALA A 313 2.30 17.72 -3.60
N LEU A 314 2.54 17.51 -4.90
CA LEU A 314 3.66 16.70 -5.35
C LEU A 314 4.97 17.21 -4.75
N THR A 315 5.74 16.29 -4.18
CA THR A 315 7.08 16.55 -3.63
C THR A 315 8.13 16.10 -4.65
N GLY A 316 9.26 16.80 -4.67
CA GLY A 316 10.43 16.45 -5.47
C GLY A 316 11.65 16.36 -4.58
N TYR A 317 12.80 16.77 -5.11
CA TYR A 317 14.07 16.73 -4.39
C TYR A 317 14.01 17.41 -3.01
N ASN A 318 14.46 16.71 -1.96
CA ASN A 318 14.53 17.15 -0.56
C ASN A 318 13.18 17.39 0.12
N GLY A 319 12.11 16.76 -0.37
CA GLY A 319 10.77 16.93 0.21
C GLY A 319 10.16 18.31 -0.04
N ALA A 320 10.82 19.15 -0.84
CA ALA A 320 10.24 20.41 -1.29
C ALA A 320 9.10 20.13 -2.27
N GLN A 321 8.04 20.93 -2.20
CA GLN A 321 6.94 20.87 -3.13
C GLN A 321 7.46 21.17 -4.55
N HIS A 322 7.30 20.20 -5.45
CA HIS A 322 7.70 20.28 -6.84
C HIS A 322 6.52 19.82 -7.69
N ARG A 323 5.86 20.78 -8.33
CA ARG A 323 4.72 20.51 -9.21
C ARG A 323 5.16 19.71 -10.42
N PHE A 324 4.24 18.92 -10.96
CA PHE A 324 4.45 18.25 -12.23
C PHE A 324 4.74 19.29 -13.31
N THR A 325 5.85 19.14 -14.03
CA THR A 325 6.29 20.11 -15.04
C THR A 325 6.39 19.45 -16.40
N VAL A 326 5.77 20.05 -17.42
CA VAL A 326 5.99 19.64 -18.81
C VAL A 326 6.98 20.59 -19.46
N CYS A 327 8.19 20.10 -19.69
CA CYS A 327 9.27 20.85 -20.32
C CYS A 327 9.35 20.53 -21.81
N ARG A 328 9.34 21.56 -22.66
CA ARG A 328 9.49 21.40 -24.11
C ARG A 328 10.93 21.07 -24.45
N ILE A 329 11.14 19.99 -25.21
CA ILE A 329 12.45 19.71 -25.83
C ILE A 329 12.56 20.48 -27.15
N HIS A 330 13.61 21.29 -27.29
CA HIS A 330 13.97 21.94 -28.56
C HIS A 330 14.86 21.01 -29.41
N GLY A 331 14.49 20.77 -30.66
CA GLY A 331 15.26 19.96 -31.62
C GLY A 331 14.42 19.49 -32.79
N ALA A 332 15.04 19.38 -33.98
CA ALA A 332 14.36 19.08 -35.25
C ALA A 332 14.02 17.59 -35.47
N ASP A 333 14.40 16.70 -34.54
CA ASP A 333 14.16 15.26 -34.69
C ASP A 333 12.76 14.86 -34.21
N SER A 334 11.81 14.84 -35.15
CA SER A 334 10.45 14.29 -35.00
C SER A 334 10.41 12.79 -34.66
N GLY A 335 11.55 12.15 -34.35
CA GLY A 335 11.64 10.74 -33.97
C GLY A 335 11.73 10.48 -32.47
N ARG A 336 12.10 11.48 -31.66
CA ARG A 336 12.50 11.29 -30.25
C ARG A 336 11.32 10.87 -29.37
N LEU A 337 11.56 9.96 -28.44
CA LEU A 337 10.60 9.60 -27.39
C LEU A 337 10.56 10.69 -26.31
N PRO A 338 9.42 10.88 -25.62
CA PRO A 338 9.42 11.70 -24.42
C PRO A 338 10.30 11.04 -23.35
N THR A 339 10.94 11.86 -22.52
CA THR A 339 11.78 11.42 -21.41
C THR A 339 11.30 12.06 -20.11
N ALA A 340 11.73 11.57 -18.95
CA ALA A 340 11.31 12.12 -17.67
C ALA A 340 12.49 12.32 -16.71
N SER A 341 12.35 13.29 -15.82
CA SER A 341 13.23 13.51 -14.68
C SER A 341 12.42 13.35 -13.40
N THR A 342 12.41 12.13 -12.86
CA THR A 342 11.55 11.74 -11.73
C THR A 342 11.82 12.55 -10.46
N CYS A 343 13.07 12.95 -10.20
CA CYS A 343 13.43 13.78 -9.04
C CYS A 343 12.76 15.17 -9.03
N PHE A 344 12.34 15.68 -10.20
CA PHE A 344 11.71 17.00 -10.35
C PHE A 344 10.27 16.92 -10.86
N ASN A 345 9.71 15.71 -10.96
CA ASN A 345 8.38 15.47 -11.53
C ASN A 345 8.23 16.05 -12.94
N THR A 346 9.29 15.99 -13.77
CA THR A 346 9.33 16.66 -15.07
C THR A 346 9.18 15.68 -16.23
N LEU A 347 8.20 15.92 -17.10
CA LEU A 347 8.05 15.28 -18.41
C LEU A 347 8.68 16.16 -19.49
N HIS A 348 9.68 15.65 -20.17
CA HIS A 348 10.29 16.31 -21.32
C HIS A 348 9.58 15.87 -22.60
N LEU A 349 8.82 16.81 -23.19
CA LEU A 349 7.94 16.55 -24.32
C LEU A 349 8.51 17.15 -25.61
N PRO A 350 8.82 16.31 -26.62
CA PRO A 350 9.14 16.78 -27.96
C PRO A 350 7.96 17.53 -28.62
N ALA A 351 8.28 18.48 -29.51
CA ALA A 351 7.28 19.23 -30.27
C ALA A 351 6.72 18.39 -31.43
N TYR A 352 5.93 17.35 -31.11
CA TYR A 352 5.31 16.48 -32.11
C TYR A 352 4.42 17.25 -33.10
N SER A 353 4.27 16.68 -34.29
CA SER A 353 3.54 17.28 -35.41
C SER A 353 2.05 16.90 -35.43
N SER A 354 1.66 15.84 -34.72
CA SER A 354 0.26 15.39 -34.61
C SER A 354 -0.05 14.75 -33.26
N GLU A 355 -1.34 14.70 -32.89
CA GLU A 355 -1.81 14.00 -31.69
C GLU A 355 -1.51 12.49 -31.75
N THR A 356 -1.71 11.88 -32.93
CA THR A 356 -1.45 10.46 -33.14
C THR A 356 0.02 10.11 -32.89
N GLU A 357 0.93 10.96 -33.37
CA GLU A 357 2.37 10.81 -33.14
C GLU A 357 2.70 10.93 -31.65
N LEU A 358 2.21 11.97 -30.96
CA LEU A 358 2.40 12.14 -29.52
C LEU A 358 1.92 10.91 -28.75
N ARG A 359 0.70 10.45 -29.02
CA ARG A 359 0.10 9.29 -28.36
C ARG A 359 0.92 8.02 -28.60
N THR A 360 1.37 7.80 -29.82
CA THR A 360 2.18 6.63 -30.18
C THR A 360 3.53 6.66 -29.48
N LYS A 361 4.22 7.80 -29.51
CA LYS A 361 5.54 7.97 -28.89
C LYS A 361 5.48 7.93 -27.36
N LEU A 362 4.44 8.49 -26.76
CA LEU A 362 4.19 8.40 -25.32
C LEU A 362 4.02 6.94 -24.90
N ARG A 363 3.12 6.20 -25.56
CA ARG A 363 2.94 4.77 -25.28
C ARG A 363 4.20 3.94 -25.52
N GLN A 364 4.97 4.29 -26.56
CA GLN A 364 6.26 3.64 -26.82
C GLN A 364 7.27 3.90 -25.69
N ALA A 365 7.33 5.13 -25.15
CA ALA A 365 8.18 5.44 -24.00
C ALA A 365 7.74 4.68 -22.74
N LEU A 366 6.43 4.57 -22.49
CA LEU A 366 5.91 3.81 -21.35
C LEU A 366 6.22 2.32 -21.45
N ARG A 367 6.12 1.72 -22.64
CA ARG A 367 6.56 0.33 -22.88
C ARG A 367 8.08 0.17 -22.78
N GLY A 368 8.83 1.17 -23.24
CA GLY A 368 10.29 1.20 -23.10
C GLY A 368 10.72 1.31 -21.64
N ALA A 369 9.97 2.05 -20.82
CA ALA A 369 10.13 2.13 -19.37
C ALA A 369 9.91 0.77 -18.68
N GLU A 370 9.07 -0.10 -19.23
CA GLU A 370 8.97 -1.50 -18.79
C GLU A 370 10.24 -2.33 -19.10
N GLY A 371 11.10 -1.86 -20.01
CA GLY A 371 12.43 -2.43 -20.30
C GLY A 371 13.59 -1.81 -19.51
N PHE A 372 13.39 -0.69 -18.81
CA PHE A 372 14.39 -0.16 -17.86
C PHE A 372 14.55 -1.07 -16.63
N TYR A 373 13.64 -2.03 -16.43
CA TYR A 373 13.77 -3.11 -15.45
C TYR A 373 14.81 -4.18 -15.85
N GLU A 374 15.31 -4.21 -17.10
CA GLU A 374 16.28 -5.23 -17.56
C GLU A 374 17.59 -4.70 -18.16
N GLY A 375 17.84 -3.39 -18.17
CA GLY A 375 19.19 -2.90 -18.44
C GLY A 375 19.31 -1.49 -19.00
N ALA A 376 20.20 -0.74 -18.34
CA ALA A 376 20.95 0.43 -18.79
C ALA A 376 20.33 1.83 -18.62
N ILE A 377 20.92 2.53 -17.63
CA ILE A 377 21.35 3.94 -17.57
C ILE A 377 20.29 5.01 -17.89
N ALA A 378 19.68 5.54 -16.82
CA ALA A 378 19.20 6.91 -16.79
C ALA A 378 20.40 7.88 -16.85
N ILE A 379 20.38 8.83 -17.79
CA ILE A 379 21.29 9.99 -17.79
C ILE A 379 20.67 11.09 -16.93
#